data_AF-A0A3P7NP31-F1
#
_entry.id   AF-A0A3P7NP31-F1
#
_cell.length_a   1.000
_cell.length_b   1.000
_cell.length_c   1.000
_cell.angle_alpha   90.00
_cell.angle_beta   90.00
_cell.angle_gamma   90.00
#
_symmetry.space_group_name_H-M   'P 1'
#
loop_
_entity.id
_entity.type
_entity.pdbx_description
1 polymer ?
#
loop_
_entity_poly.entity_id
_entity_poly.type
_entity_poly.pdbx_seq_one_letter_code
_entity_poly.pdbx_strand_id
1 'polypeptide(L)'
;MTIEDSNGKATYTSEGVSPPIVTEEQSDKGAGIQWVAFSPNGTVVGDVVYCGFATEREFQTLQGLGISVKNNIALIRYGSMFRGDQVATAQKYGAIGAILYSDPAEVAPNGTADGK
;
A
#
# COMPACT_ATOMS: atom_id res chain seq x y z
N MET A 1 2.33 -5.51 -10.07
CA MET A 1 2.82 -4.13 -9.90
C MET A 1 4.21 -4.05 -10.50
N THR A 2 4.52 -2.97 -11.21
CA THR A 2 5.81 -2.74 -11.84
C THR A 2 6.36 -1.41 -11.37
N ILE A 3 7.67 -1.33 -11.15
CA ILE A 3 8.38 -0.07 -10.93
C ILE A 3 9.15 0.24 -12.20
N GLU A 4 8.94 1.43 -12.75
CA GLU A 4 9.55 1.88 -14.00
C GLU A 4 10.60 2.95 -13.70
N ASP A 5 11.66 3.00 -14.51
CA ASP A 5 12.59 4.13 -14.52
C ASP A 5 12.00 5.34 -15.26
N SER A 6 12.76 6.44 -15.33
CA SER A 6 12.33 7.67 -16.02
C SER A 6 12.08 7.50 -17.52
N ASN A 7 12.49 6.39 -18.13
CA ASN A 7 12.27 6.08 -19.54
C ASN A 7 11.09 5.11 -19.74
N GLY A 8 10.35 4.78 -18.68
CA GLY A 8 9.26 3.80 -18.72
C GLY A 8 9.74 2.35 -18.78
N LYS A 9 11.04 2.08 -18.55
CA LYS A 9 11.54 0.71 -18.54
C LYS A 9 11.30 0.10 -17.16
N ALA A 10 10.63 -1.05 -17.14
CA ALA A 10 10.46 -1.85 -15.93
C ALA A 10 11.84 -2.21 -15.31
N THR A 11 12.05 -1.77 -14.07
CA THR A 11 13.21 -2.12 -13.24
C THR A 11 12.89 -3.20 -12.22
N TYR A 12 11.62 -3.31 -11.84
CA TYR A 12 11.11 -4.35 -10.96
C TYR A 12 9.69 -4.73 -11.34
N THR A 13 9.39 -6.02 -11.30
CA THR A 13 8.04 -6.56 -11.48
C THR A 13 7.74 -7.47 -10.31
N SER A 14 6.69 -7.14 -9.55
CA SER A 14 6.19 -8.00 -8.49
C SER A 14 5.53 -9.24 -9.09
N GLU A 15 5.78 -10.40 -8.48
CA GLU A 15 5.13 -11.67 -8.81
C GLU A 15 3.63 -11.67 -8.47
N GLY A 16 3.16 -10.70 -7.67
CA GLY A 16 1.75 -10.57 -7.29
C GLY A 16 1.25 -11.66 -6.34
N VAL A 17 2.14 -12.48 -5.80
CA VAL A 17 1.84 -13.52 -4.81
C VAL A 17 2.78 -13.39 -3.63
N SER A 18 2.22 -13.50 -2.42
CA SER A 18 3.01 -13.58 -1.19
C SER A 18 3.40 -15.04 -0.93
N PRO A 19 4.63 -15.31 -0.47
CA PRO A 19 5.00 -16.64 0.00
C PRO A 19 4.15 -17.00 1.23
N PRO A 20 3.82 -18.30 1.42
CA PRO A 20 3.11 -18.73 2.61
C PRO A 20 4.00 -18.54 3.86
N ILE A 21 3.41 -17.99 4.92
CA ILE A 21 4.01 -17.88 6.25
C ILE A 21 3.76 -19.19 7.00
N VAL A 22 2.53 -19.71 6.94
CA VAL A 22 2.14 -21.00 7.50
C VAL A 22 1.61 -21.86 6.36
N THR A 23 2.44 -22.79 5.88
CA THR A 23 2.17 -23.54 4.64
C THR A 23 0.90 -24.38 4.77
N GLU A 24 0.66 -24.95 5.94
CA GLU A 24 -0.49 -25.77 6.26
C GLU A 24 -1.82 -24.99 6.21
N GLU A 25 -1.79 -23.68 6.49
CA GLU A 25 -2.97 -22.80 6.45
C GLU A 25 -3.14 -22.09 5.10
N GLN A 26 -2.08 -22.06 4.28
CA GLN A 26 -2.02 -21.34 3.01
C GLN A 26 -1.79 -22.27 1.81
N SER A 27 -2.24 -23.53 1.91
CA SER A 27 -1.99 -24.57 0.91
C SER A 27 -2.87 -24.45 -0.35
N ASP A 28 -3.94 -23.66 -0.30
CA ASP A 28 -4.89 -23.55 -1.41
C ASP A 28 -4.36 -22.73 -2.58
N LYS A 29 -4.75 -23.13 -3.80
CA LYS A 29 -4.41 -22.42 -5.03
C LYS A 29 -5.00 -21.00 -4.99
N GLY A 30 -4.12 -20.01 -4.90
CA GLY A 30 -4.50 -18.60 -4.84
C GLY A 30 -4.47 -18.00 -3.43
N ALA A 31 -4.17 -18.78 -2.39
CA ALA A 31 -4.05 -18.29 -1.00
C ALA A 31 -2.93 -17.23 -0.84
N GLY A 32 -1.97 -17.18 -1.76
CA GLY A 32 -0.93 -16.16 -1.81
C GLY A 32 -1.37 -14.83 -2.45
N ILE A 33 -2.53 -14.77 -3.10
CA ILE A 33 -3.02 -13.55 -3.77
C ILE A 33 -3.59 -12.59 -2.72
N GLN A 34 -2.96 -11.44 -2.59
CA GLN A 34 -3.43 -10.35 -1.72
C GLN A 34 -4.31 -9.39 -2.50
N TRP A 35 -5.45 -9.00 -1.93
CA TRP A 35 -6.41 -8.11 -2.57
C TRP A 35 -7.20 -7.30 -1.54
N VAL A 36 -7.80 -6.20 -2.00
CA VAL A 36 -8.71 -5.36 -1.19
C VAL A 36 -10.13 -5.55 -1.71
N ALA A 37 -11.01 -6.08 -0.87
CA ALA A 37 -12.40 -6.27 -1.25
C ALA A 37 -13.09 -4.96 -1.63
N PHE A 38 -13.94 -5.03 -2.65
CA PHE A 38 -14.68 -3.90 -3.23
C PHE A 38 -13.83 -2.85 -3.98
N SER A 39 -12.52 -3.06 -4.12
CA SER A 39 -11.69 -2.22 -4.98
C SER A 39 -12.15 -2.34 -6.45
N PRO A 40 -12.27 -1.23 -7.20
CA PRO A 40 -12.59 -1.30 -8.61
C PRO A 40 -11.42 -1.88 -9.41
N ASN A 41 -11.74 -2.54 -10.52
CA ASN A 41 -10.71 -2.92 -11.49
C ASN A 41 -10.14 -1.67 -12.17
N GLY A 42 -8.83 -1.64 -12.39
CA GLY A 42 -8.18 -0.54 -13.09
C GLY A 42 -6.67 -0.73 -13.22
N THR A 43 -6.05 0.07 -14.08
CA THR A 43 -4.60 0.18 -14.20
C THR A 43 -4.25 1.65 -14.21
N VAL A 44 -3.35 2.05 -13.32
CA VAL A 44 -2.89 3.43 -13.16
C VAL A 44 -1.37 3.46 -13.12
N VAL A 45 -0.80 4.54 -13.63
CA VAL A 45 0.64 4.82 -13.61
C VAL A 45 0.81 6.22 -13.06
N GLY A 46 1.71 6.39 -12.10
CA GLY A 46 2.00 7.66 -11.45
C GLY A 46 3.10 7.50 -10.41
N ASP A 47 3.62 8.62 -9.93
CA ASP A 47 4.61 8.62 -8.86
C ASP A 47 3.99 8.11 -7.55
N VAL A 48 4.83 7.64 -6.63
CA VAL A 48 4.40 7.15 -5.32
C VAL A 48 4.63 8.24 -4.28
N VAL A 49 3.58 8.56 -3.51
CA VAL A 49 3.65 9.50 -2.38
C VAL A 49 3.38 8.75 -1.09
N TYR A 50 4.29 8.86 -0.12
CA TYR A 50 4.07 8.30 1.21
C TYR A 50 3.05 9.15 1.98
N CYS A 51 1.95 8.54 2.42
CA CYS A 51 0.82 9.21 3.05
C CYS A 51 0.61 8.80 4.52
N GLY A 52 1.57 8.09 5.13
CA GLY A 52 1.44 7.61 6.50
C GLY A 52 0.17 6.78 6.68
N PHE A 53 -0.64 7.04 7.70
CA PHE A 53 -1.92 6.40 7.95
C PHE A 53 -3.10 6.99 7.13
N ALA A 54 -2.84 7.88 6.17
CA ALA A 54 -3.83 8.56 5.35
C ALA A 54 -4.89 9.34 6.14
N THR A 55 -4.51 9.91 7.28
CA THR A 55 -5.34 10.85 8.05
C THR A 55 -5.39 12.22 7.38
N GLU A 56 -6.45 12.99 7.65
CA GLU A 56 -6.56 14.39 7.19
C GLU A 56 -5.33 15.24 7.57
N ARG A 57 -4.78 15.01 8.77
CA ARG A 57 -3.57 15.70 9.25
C ARG A 57 -2.34 15.39 8.41
N GLU A 58 -2.18 14.15 7.94
CA GLU A 58 -1.05 13.77 7.09
C GLU A 58 -1.13 14.45 5.73
N PHE A 59 -2.32 14.52 5.14
CA PHE A 59 -2.49 15.25 3.87
C PHE A 59 -2.28 16.76 4.03
N GLN A 60 -2.73 17.37 5.13
CA GLN A 60 -2.41 18.77 5.46
C GLN A 60 -0.89 18.98 5.60
N THR A 61 -0.20 18.02 6.23
CA THR A 61 1.26 18.07 6.38
C THR A 61 1.95 18.00 5.02
N LEU A 62 1.53 17.08 4.14
CA LEU A 62 2.04 16.97 2.77
C LEU A 62 1.85 18.28 1.99
N GLN A 63 0.67 18.90 2.08
CA GLN A 63 0.41 20.20 1.45
C GLN A 63 1.32 21.30 1.99
N GLY A 64 1.55 21.34 3.31
CA GLY A 64 2.49 22.28 3.94
C GLY A 64 3.93 22.09 3.47
N LEU A 65 4.30 20.87 3.04
CA LEU A 65 5.59 20.55 2.43
C LEU A 65 5.62 20.75 0.91
N GLY A 66 4.52 21.21 0.29
CA GLY A 66 4.42 21.36 -1.16
C GLY A 66 4.28 20.03 -1.91
N ILE A 67 3.96 18.94 -1.22
CA ILE A 67 3.78 17.61 -1.79
C ILE A 67 2.30 17.36 -2.05
N SER A 68 1.95 16.95 -3.27
CA SER A 68 0.59 16.59 -3.64
C SER A 68 0.48 15.14 -4.07
N VAL A 69 -0.54 14.44 -3.58
CA VAL A 69 -0.92 13.10 -4.04
C VAL A 69 -1.78 13.13 -5.30
N LYS A 70 -2.20 14.32 -5.75
CA LYS A 70 -3.08 14.45 -6.91
C LYS A 70 -2.44 13.85 -8.15
N ASN A 71 -3.17 12.96 -8.83
CA ASN A 71 -2.70 12.19 -10.00
C ASN A 71 -1.55 11.21 -9.71
N ASN A 72 -1.29 10.91 -8.44
CA ASN A 72 -0.24 9.98 -7.99
C ASN A 72 -0.84 8.83 -7.17
N ILE A 73 0.00 7.82 -6.90
CA ILE A 73 -0.37 6.64 -6.13
C ILE A 73 -0.02 6.87 -4.65
N ALA A 74 -1.01 6.72 -3.76
CA ALA A 74 -0.81 6.86 -2.32
C ALA A 74 -0.21 5.58 -1.74
N LEU A 75 0.93 5.66 -1.06
CA LEU A 75 1.48 4.59 -0.23
C LEU A 75 1.06 4.81 1.22
N ILE A 76 0.23 3.90 1.73
CA ILE A 76 -0.48 4.04 3.00
C ILE A 76 -0.07 2.92 3.95
N ARG A 77 0.37 3.30 5.15
CA ARG A 77 0.54 2.41 6.29
C ARG A 77 -0.83 1.97 6.79
N TYR A 78 -1.07 0.67 6.81
CA TYR A 78 -2.31 0.09 7.29
C TYR A 78 -2.42 0.25 8.82
N GLY A 79 -3.57 0.70 9.31
CA GLY A 79 -3.83 0.91 10.74
C GLY A 79 -4.44 2.28 11.04
N SER A 80 -4.50 2.65 12.32
CA SER A 80 -5.11 3.88 12.88
C SER A 80 -6.61 4.08 12.64
N MET A 81 -7.15 3.72 11.48
CA MET A 81 -8.54 3.86 11.08
C MET A 81 -8.94 2.75 10.10
N PHE A 82 -10.22 2.67 9.75
CA PHE A 82 -10.68 1.64 8.82
C PHE A 82 -10.06 1.84 7.42
N ARG A 83 -9.60 0.75 6.81
CA ARG A 83 -8.89 0.77 5.52
C ARG A 83 -9.67 1.45 4.39
N GLY A 84 -11.00 1.32 4.41
CA GLY A 84 -11.87 1.97 3.43
C GLY A 84 -11.83 3.49 3.58
N ASP A 85 -11.79 4.00 4.82
CA ASP A 85 -11.69 5.43 5.10
C ASP A 85 -10.29 5.98 4.74
N GLN A 86 -9.23 5.18 4.93
CA GLN A 86 -7.88 5.55 4.49
C GLN A 86 -7.85 5.79 2.97
N VAL A 87 -8.39 4.84 2.19
CA VAL A 87 -8.46 4.94 0.72
C VAL A 87 -9.41 6.08 0.29
N ALA A 88 -10.55 6.25 0.95
CA ALA A 88 -11.49 7.33 0.65
C ALA A 88 -10.87 8.71 0.90
N THR A 89 -10.08 8.86 1.98
CA THR A 89 -9.33 10.11 2.24
C THR A 89 -8.31 10.35 1.14
N ALA A 90 -7.50 9.35 0.77
CA ALA A 90 -6.53 9.50 -0.31
C ALA A 90 -7.20 9.91 -1.64
N GLN A 91 -8.34 9.30 -1.97
CA GLN A 91 -9.14 9.64 -3.14
C GLN A 91 -9.65 11.10 -3.09
N LYS A 92 -10.12 11.58 -1.92
CA LYS A 92 -10.55 12.97 -1.71
C LYS A 92 -9.44 13.98 -2.03
N TYR A 93 -8.18 13.62 -1.77
CA TYR A 93 -7.01 14.44 -2.11
C TYR A 93 -6.48 14.24 -3.55
N GLY A 94 -7.16 13.42 -4.35
CA GLY A 94 -6.89 13.24 -5.79
C GLY A 94 -5.94 12.10 -6.12
N ALA A 95 -5.66 11.18 -5.19
CA ALA A 95 -4.91 9.97 -5.49
C ALA A 95 -5.64 9.15 -6.56
N ILE A 96 -4.89 8.56 -7.50
CA ILE A 96 -5.41 7.71 -8.58
C ILE A 96 -5.32 6.21 -8.25
N GLY A 97 -4.61 5.87 -7.19
CA GLY A 97 -4.49 4.52 -6.66
C GLY A 97 -3.96 4.55 -5.22
N ALA A 98 -4.09 3.43 -4.52
CA ALA A 98 -3.58 3.27 -3.17
C ALA A 98 -2.89 1.91 -2.99
N ILE A 99 -1.77 1.91 -2.29
CA ILE A 99 -1.04 0.72 -1.85
C ILE A 99 -1.11 0.72 -0.33
N LEU A 100 -1.70 -0.32 0.25
CA LEU A 100 -1.76 -0.52 1.70
C LEU A 100 -0.67 -1.54 2.09
N TYR A 101 0.14 -1.23 3.10
CA TYR A 101 1.12 -2.17 3.63
C TYR A 101 1.02 -2.26 5.15
N SER A 102 1.25 -3.46 5.70
CA SER A 102 1.31 -3.66 7.15
C SER A 102 2.74 -3.37 7.62
N ASP A 103 2.92 -2.28 8.35
CA ASP A 103 4.23 -1.89 8.84
C ASP A 103 4.65 -2.79 10.03
N PRO A 104 5.86 -3.38 10.02
CA PRO A 104 6.34 -4.20 11.14
C PRO A 104 6.29 -3.48 12.49
N ALA A 105 6.47 -2.16 12.53
CA ALA A 105 6.34 -1.40 13.79
C ALA A 105 4.92 -1.47 14.38
N GLU A 106 3.91 -1.74 13.56
CA GLU A 106 2.50 -1.87 13.98
C GLU A 106 2.10 -3.32 14.24
N VAL A 107 2.49 -4.24 13.34
CA VAL A 107 1.98 -5.63 13.36
C VAL A 107 2.98 -6.66 13.89
N ALA A 108 4.26 -6.31 13.98
CA ALA A 108 5.33 -7.17 14.46
C ALA A 108 6.38 -6.39 15.29
N PRO A 109 5.97 -5.58 16.29
CA PRO A 109 6.89 -4.68 17.01
C PRO A 109 7.97 -5.44 17.80
N ASN A 110 7.70 -6.69 18.14
CA ASN A 110 8.64 -7.57 18.84
C ASN A 110 9.47 -8.45 17.88
N GLY A 111 9.30 -8.27 16.57
CA GLY A 111 9.89 -9.13 15.54
C GLY A 111 9.32 -10.55 15.54
N THR A 112 9.93 -11.42 14.74
CA THR A 112 9.65 -12.86 14.70
C THR A 112 10.68 -13.66 15.50
N ALA A 113 11.49 -12.98 16.33
CA ALA A 113 12.46 -13.64 17.18
C ALA A 113 11.71 -14.32 18.32
N ASP A 114 11.33 -15.58 18.09
CA ASP A 114 11.31 -16.52 19.19
C ASP A 114 12.69 -16.46 19.85
N GLY A 115 12.73 -16.48 21.18
CA GLY A 115 13.96 -16.80 21.90
C GLY A 115 14.38 -18.27 21.69
N LYS A 116 14.36 -18.77 20.45
CA LYS A 116 14.84 -20.07 19.96
C LYS A 116 15.19 -20.00 18.49
#